data_AF-A0A7C4SHZ9-F1
#
_entry.id   AF-A0A7C4SHZ9-F1
#
_cell.length_a   1.000
_cell.length_b   1.000
_cell.length_c   1.000
_cell.angle_alpha   90.00
_cell.angle_beta   90.00
_cell.angle_gamma   90.00
#
_symmetry.space_group_name_H-M   'P 1'
#
loop_
_entity.id
_entity.type
_entity.pdbx_description
1 polymer ?
#
loop_
_entity_poly.entity_id
_entity_poly.type
_entity_poly.pdbx_seq_one_letter_code
_entity_poly.pdbx_strand_id
1 'polypeptide(L)'
;MAIYEENREGVSGWFRITRYSVERALYVIQRLSGIGIVIFAFIHLLYTSWHPGGWGDVILGVLVTYHTLNGLRLVLTEHGFLIGKPTRAVYPYRKGTLYGSQRYLTMAILALFVIFVLIWSYVALVIPAG
;
A
#
# COMPACT_ATOMS: atom_id res chain seq x y z
N MET A 1 11.23 -14.31 28.09
CA MET A 1 10.48 -13.19 28.68
C MET A 1 10.69 -11.98 27.77
N ALA A 2 9.74 -11.66 26.89
CA ALA A 2 9.89 -10.51 25.99
C ALA A 2 9.32 -9.27 26.70
N ILE A 3 10.17 -8.29 26.98
CA ILE A 3 9.79 -7.01 27.59
C ILE A 3 9.10 -6.19 26.50
N TYR A 4 7.80 -5.93 26.65
CA TYR A 4 7.06 -5.06 25.73
C TYR A 4 7.07 -3.65 26.30
N GLU A 5 7.93 -2.77 25.74
CA GLU A 5 7.95 -1.34 26.08
C GLU A 5 6.59 -0.70 25.76
N GLU A 6 6.05 0.04 26.73
CA GLU A 6 4.89 0.91 26.58
C GLU A 6 5.11 1.86 25.39
N ASN A 7 4.23 1.83 24.38
CA ASN A 7 4.39 2.63 23.16
C ASN A 7 4.04 4.11 23.44
N ARG A 8 5.00 4.85 24.01
CA ARG A 8 4.89 6.26 24.41
C ARG A 8 5.32 7.26 23.34
N GLU A 9 5.45 6.82 22.10
CA GLU A 9 6.18 7.59 21.09
C GLU A 9 5.39 8.71 20.41
N GLY A 10 4.09 8.82 20.67
CA GLY A 10 3.28 9.93 20.18
C GLY A 10 3.51 10.26 18.69
N VAL A 11 3.74 11.54 18.38
CA VAL A 11 4.00 12.03 17.02
C VAL A 11 5.42 11.69 16.54
N SER A 12 6.40 11.58 17.43
CA SER A 12 7.78 11.23 17.04
C SER A 12 7.89 9.78 16.53
N GLY A 13 6.98 8.90 16.97
CA GLY A 13 6.81 7.55 16.44
C GLY A 13 6.43 7.49 14.96
N TRP A 14 5.97 8.59 14.36
CA TRP A 14 5.68 8.67 12.92
C TRP A 14 6.94 8.68 12.06
N PHE A 15 8.07 9.10 12.62
CA PHE A 15 9.36 9.24 11.92
C PHE A 15 10.35 8.14 12.31
N ARG A 16 9.97 7.22 13.20
CA ARG A 16 10.84 6.16 13.69
C ARG A 16 10.86 4.98 12.71
N ILE A 17 11.93 4.89 11.92
CA ILE A 17 12.17 3.87 10.89
C ILE A 17 12.41 2.47 11.47
N THR A 18 12.86 2.38 12.72
CA THR A 18 13.06 1.12 13.41
C THR A 18 11.73 0.63 14.01
N ARG A 19 11.29 -0.58 13.61
CA ARG A 19 10.04 -1.28 14.01
C ARG A 19 8.80 -1.12 13.10
N TYR A 20 8.93 -0.75 11.82
CA TYR A 20 7.81 -0.88 10.88
C TYR A 20 7.49 -2.36 10.60
N SER A 21 6.25 -2.79 10.89
CA SER A 21 5.72 -4.04 10.35
C SER A 21 5.37 -3.86 8.87
N VAL A 22 5.36 -4.94 8.11
CA VAL A 22 4.93 -4.93 6.69
C VAL A 22 3.57 -4.25 6.53
N GLU A 23 2.63 -4.44 7.47
CA GLU A 23 1.34 -3.77 7.47
C GLU A 23 1.43 -2.26 7.63
N ARG A 24 2.26 -1.78 8.55
CA ARG A 24 2.44 -0.33 8.71
C ARG A 24 3.04 0.27 7.45
N ALA A 25 4.00 -0.41 6.82
CA ALA A 25 4.56 0.03 5.55
C ALA A 25 3.45 0.09 4.47
N LEU A 26 2.65 -0.95 4.34
CA LEU A 26 1.56 -1.00 3.37
C LEU A 26 0.45 0.04 3.64
N TYR A 27 0.26 0.42 4.90
CA TYR A 27 -0.69 1.46 5.26
C TYR A 27 -0.13 2.86 4.97
N VAL A 28 1.15 3.10 5.24
CA VAL A 28 1.83 4.36 4.91
C VAL A 28 1.86 4.56 3.40
N ILE A 29 2.24 3.52 2.64
CA ILE A 29 2.29 3.61 1.17
C ILE A 29 0.89 3.85 0.59
N GLN A 30 -0.20 3.30 1.17
CA GLN A 30 -1.57 3.63 0.72
C GLN A 30 -1.87 5.12 0.76
N ARG A 31 -1.46 5.78 1.85
CA ARG A 31 -1.69 7.20 2.05
C ARG A 31 -0.86 8.03 1.08
N LEU A 32 0.43 7.72 0.99
CA LEU A 32 1.35 8.43 0.10
C LEU A 32 0.97 8.26 -1.37
N SER A 33 0.61 7.05 -1.80
CA SER A 33 0.16 6.81 -3.17
C SER A 33 -1.13 7.54 -3.49
N GLY A 34 -2.08 7.60 -2.55
CA GLY A 34 -3.34 8.34 -2.74
C GLY A 34 -3.11 9.85 -2.87
N ILE A 35 -2.28 10.42 -2.00
CA ILE A 35 -1.88 11.84 -2.10
C ILE A 35 -1.21 12.11 -3.45
N GLY A 36 -0.30 11.24 -3.88
CA GLY A 36 0.37 11.35 -5.17
C GLY A 36 -0.60 11.32 -6.35
N ILE A 37 -1.57 10.39 -6.35
CA ILE A 37 -2.60 10.27 -7.39
C ILE A 37 -3.50 11.52 -7.42
N VAL A 38 -3.91 12.04 -6.25
CA VAL A 38 -4.75 13.26 -6.19
C VAL A 38 -4.00 14.47 -6.72
N ILE A 39 -2.74 14.66 -6.32
CA ILE A 39 -1.90 15.75 -6.84
C ILE A 39 -1.75 15.61 -8.35
N PHE A 40 -1.43 14.40 -8.83
CA PHE A 40 -1.32 14.12 -10.26
C PHE A 40 -2.61 14.46 -11.00
N ALA A 41 -3.75 13.94 -10.53
CA ALA A 41 -5.05 14.18 -11.15
C ALA A 41 -5.41 15.67 -11.18
N PHE A 42 -5.12 16.42 -10.12
CA PHE A 42 -5.36 17.86 -10.07
C PHE A 42 -4.51 18.63 -11.07
N ILE A 43 -3.20 18.36 -11.12
CA ILE A 43 -2.30 18.96 -12.12
C ILE A 43 -2.75 18.59 -13.53
N HIS A 44 -3.12 17.33 -13.75
CA HIS A 44 -3.57 16.82 -15.04
C HIS A 44 -4.87 17.48 -15.52
N LEU A 45 -5.80 17.78 -14.60
CA LEU A 45 -7.01 18.53 -14.91
C LEU A 45 -6.73 19.98 -15.31
N LEU A 46 -5.74 20.63 -14.71
CA LEU A 46 -5.36 22.02 -15.02
C LEU A 46 -4.51 22.14 -16.29
N TYR A 47 -3.66 21.15 -16.54
CA TYR A 47 -2.69 21.13 -17.63
C TYR A 47 -2.91 19.88 -18.46
N THR A 48 -3.77 19.98 -19.48
CA THR A 48 -4.18 18.84 -20.30
C THR A 48 -3.18 18.64 -21.44
N SER A 49 -2.12 17.89 -21.17
CA SER A 49 -1.20 17.36 -22.19
C SER A 49 -0.80 15.96 -21.74
N TRP A 50 -1.52 14.94 -22.23
CA TRP A 50 -1.17 13.54 -21.96
C TRP A 50 -0.33 12.99 -23.10
N HIS A 51 0.92 12.66 -22.81
CA HIS A 51 1.82 12.00 -23.75
C HIS A 51 2.07 10.57 -23.27
N PRO A 52 1.41 9.57 -23.88
CA PRO A 52 1.59 8.18 -23.48
C PRO A 52 2.97 7.66 -23.91
N GLY A 53 3.54 6.74 -23.12
CA GLY A 53 4.78 6.03 -23.43
C GLY A 53 6.02 6.47 -22.64
N GLY A 54 5.85 7.31 -21.61
CA GLY A 54 6.95 7.81 -20.80
C GLY A 54 7.14 7.08 -19.46
N TRP A 55 8.30 7.28 -18.82
CA TRP A 55 8.53 6.83 -17.44
C TRP A 55 7.56 7.45 -16.43
N GLY A 56 6.97 8.61 -16.75
CA GLY A 56 5.88 9.20 -15.97
C GLY A 56 4.66 8.29 -15.87
N ASP A 57 4.30 7.61 -16.96
CA ASP A 57 3.18 6.67 -17.00
C ASP A 57 3.48 5.41 -16.20
N VAL A 58 4.74 4.95 -16.20
CA VAL A 58 5.17 3.83 -15.35
C VAL A 58 4.99 4.20 -13.89
N ILE A 59 5.49 5.36 -13.47
CA ILE A 59 5.39 5.81 -12.08
C ILE A 59 3.92 5.95 -11.67
N LEU A 60 3.10 6.61 -12.50
CA LEU A 60 1.67 6.76 -12.23
C LEU A 60 0.97 5.40 -12.17
N GLY A 61 1.24 4.53 -13.15
CA GLY A 61 0.70 3.19 -13.23
C GLY A 61 1.02 2.36 -11.99
N VAL A 62 2.28 2.39 -11.54
CA VAL A 62 2.72 1.74 -10.30
C VAL A 62 1.97 2.29 -9.08
N LEU A 63 1.85 3.62 -8.96
CA LEU A 63 1.12 4.23 -7.85
C LEU A 63 -0.36 3.83 -7.84
N VAL A 64 -1.04 3.90 -8.99
CA VAL A 64 -2.46 3.57 -9.14
C VAL A 64 -2.72 2.09 -8.90
N THR A 65 -1.91 1.20 -9.49
CA THR A 65 -2.02 -0.25 -9.27
C THR A 65 -1.88 -0.56 -7.79
N TYR A 66 -0.83 -0.06 -7.13
CA TYR A 66 -0.64 -0.28 -5.70
C TYR A 66 -1.84 0.22 -4.91
N HIS A 67 -2.23 1.48 -5.11
CA HIS A 67 -3.30 2.14 -4.35
C HIS A 67 -4.64 1.40 -4.49
N THR A 68 -4.94 0.90 -5.68
CA THR A 68 -6.15 0.16 -5.97
C THR A 68 -6.14 -1.21 -5.30
N LEU A 69 -5.08 -2.00 -5.48
CA LEU A 69 -5.02 -3.36 -4.94
C LEU A 69 -4.92 -3.37 -3.41
N ASN A 70 -4.10 -2.47 -2.85
CA ASN A 70 -3.94 -2.33 -1.41
C ASN A 70 -5.18 -1.68 -0.78
N GLY A 71 -5.84 -0.76 -1.47
CA GLY A 71 -7.14 -0.21 -1.10
C GLY A 71 -8.23 -1.28 -1.05
N LEU A 72 -8.30 -2.16 -2.06
CA LEU A 72 -9.20 -3.31 -2.05
C LEU A 72 -8.95 -4.23 -0.86
N ARG A 73 -7.69 -4.46 -0.48
CA ARG A 73 -7.38 -5.18 0.78
C ARG A 73 -8.03 -4.51 1.97
N LEU A 74 -7.84 -3.20 2.11
CA LEU A 74 -8.30 -2.44 3.26
C LEU A 74 -9.82 -2.49 3.33
N VAL A 75 -10.52 -2.26 2.23
CA VAL A 75 -11.99 -2.38 2.15
C VAL A 75 -12.44 -3.77 2.60
N LEU A 76 -11.84 -4.84 2.07
CA LEU A 76 -12.19 -6.21 2.48
C LEU A 76 -11.96 -6.43 3.98
N THR A 77 -10.82 -5.98 4.51
CA THR A 77 -10.52 -6.12 5.93
C THR A 77 -11.42 -5.27 6.81
N GLU A 78 -11.76 -4.04 6.41
CA GLU A 78 -12.68 -3.16 7.15
C GLU A 78 -14.08 -3.76 7.24
N HIS A 79 -14.52 -4.52 6.23
CA HIS A 79 -15.78 -5.28 6.25
C HIS A 79 -15.67 -6.63 7.00
N GLY A 80 -14.56 -6.90 7.67
CA GLY A 80 -14.36 -8.10 8.47
C GLY A 80 -13.95 -9.34 7.67
N PHE A 81 -13.73 -9.22 6.35
CA PHE A 81 -13.24 -10.35 5.57
C PHE A 81 -11.79 -10.66 5.94
N LEU A 82 -11.48 -11.96 6.08
CA LEU A 82 -10.13 -12.51 6.21
C LEU A 82 -9.34 -12.12 7.49
N ILE A 83 -9.93 -11.37 8.43
CA ILE A 83 -9.32 -10.99 9.74
C ILE A 83 -9.32 -12.16 10.74
N GLY A 84 -10.18 -13.16 10.55
CA GLY A 84 -10.37 -14.27 11.48
C GLY A 84 -11.37 -13.95 12.59
N LYS A 85 -11.41 -14.79 13.63
CA LYS A 85 -12.40 -14.65 14.71
C LYS A 85 -12.01 -13.48 15.65
N PRO A 86 -12.96 -12.65 16.07
CA PRO A 86 -12.72 -11.65 17.11
C PRO A 86 -12.17 -12.33 18.36
N THR A 87 -11.01 -11.86 18.83
CA THR A 87 -10.42 -12.32 20.09
C THR A 87 -10.50 -11.20 21.11
N ARG A 88 -10.76 -11.55 22.37
CA ARG A 88 -10.74 -10.54 23.45
C ARG A 88 -9.32 -9.99 23.57
N ALA A 89 -9.23 -8.68 23.65
CA ALA A 89 -7.98 -7.96 23.81
C ALA A 89 -7.52 -8.04 25.28
N VAL A 90 -7.25 -9.27 25.75
CA VAL A 90 -6.77 -9.55 27.10
C VAL A 90 -5.26 -9.52 27.09
N TYR A 91 -4.68 -8.81 28.05
CA TYR A 91 -3.23 -8.79 28.22
C TYR A 91 -2.70 -10.22 28.49
N PRO A 92 -1.62 -10.66 27.81
CA PRO A 92 -0.81 -9.93 26.84
C PRO A 92 -1.42 -9.87 25.43
N TYR A 93 -1.48 -8.66 24.87
CA TYR A 93 -2.00 -8.43 23.52
C TYR A 93 -1.16 -9.16 22.47
N ARG A 94 -1.82 -9.95 21.62
CA ARG A 94 -1.20 -10.56 20.44
C ARG A 94 -1.56 -9.73 19.20
N LYS A 95 -0.55 -9.32 18.42
CA LYS A 95 -0.77 -8.64 17.13
C LYS A 95 -1.44 -9.65 16.18
N GLY A 96 -2.68 -9.40 15.77
CA GLY A 96 -3.50 -10.38 15.06
C GLY A 96 -3.45 -10.30 13.53
N THR A 97 -2.92 -9.23 12.96
CA THR A 97 -3.33 -8.76 11.62
C THR A 97 -2.58 -9.44 10.46
N LEU A 98 -1.36 -9.96 10.68
CA LEU A 98 -0.57 -10.68 9.66
C LEU A 98 -0.56 -12.20 9.87
N TYR A 99 -1.50 -12.70 10.67
CA TYR A 99 -1.67 -14.12 10.95
C TYR A 99 -2.98 -14.61 10.32
N GLY A 100 -3.02 -15.86 9.84
CA GLY A 100 -4.23 -16.41 9.20
C GLY A 100 -4.37 -16.05 7.72
N SER A 101 -5.60 -15.89 7.22
CA SER A 101 -5.89 -15.77 5.78
C SER A 101 -5.51 -14.41 5.19
N GLN A 102 -5.49 -13.34 5.99
CA GLN A 102 -5.05 -12.00 5.57
C GLN A 102 -3.61 -11.97 5.03
N ARG A 103 -2.73 -12.88 5.49
CA ARG A 103 -1.37 -13.00 4.97
C ARG A 103 -1.34 -13.37 3.49
N TYR A 104 -2.24 -14.27 3.06
CA TYR A 104 -2.31 -14.72 1.69
C TYR A 104 -2.87 -13.64 0.78
N LEU A 105 -3.88 -12.90 1.23
CA LEU A 105 -4.37 -11.73 0.50
C LEU A 105 -3.27 -10.67 0.34
N THR A 106 -2.50 -10.43 1.40
CA THR A 106 -1.37 -9.49 1.35
C THR A 106 -0.29 -9.96 0.35
N MET A 107 0.07 -11.24 0.36
CA MET A 107 1.00 -11.82 -0.60
C MET A 107 0.48 -11.76 -2.03
N ALA A 108 -0.79 -12.09 -2.25
CA ALA A 108 -1.43 -12.04 -3.56
C ALA A 108 -1.41 -10.61 -4.15
N ILE A 109 -1.71 -9.61 -3.31
CA ILE A 109 -1.65 -8.19 -3.72
C ILE A 109 -0.22 -7.78 -4.08
N LEU A 110 0.77 -8.17 -3.27
CA LEU A 110 2.17 -7.86 -3.56
C LEU A 110 2.65 -8.53 -4.86
N ALA A 111 2.27 -9.78 -5.09
CA ALA A 111 2.60 -10.50 -6.33
C ALA A 111 1.94 -9.82 -7.54
N LEU A 112 0.65 -9.49 -7.44
CA LEU A 112 -0.09 -8.82 -8.50
C LEU A 112 0.48 -7.42 -8.78
N PHE A 113 0.84 -6.67 -7.73
CA PHE A 113 1.54 -5.40 -7.85
C PHE A 113 2.84 -5.52 -8.64
N VAL A 114 3.68 -6.52 -8.33
CA VAL A 114 4.92 -6.78 -9.09
C VAL A 114 4.62 -7.10 -10.56
N ILE A 115 3.62 -7.93 -10.85
CA ILE A 115 3.21 -8.24 -12.23
C ILE A 115 2.85 -6.97 -13.00
N PHE A 116 2.02 -6.11 -12.41
CA PHE A 116 1.63 -4.86 -13.05
C PHE A 116 2.79 -3.88 -13.21
N VAL A 117 3.73 -3.80 -12.26
CA VAL A 117 4.97 -3.01 -12.41
C VAL A 117 5.74 -3.46 -13.66
N LEU A 118 5.86 -4.78 -13.86
CA LEU A 118 6.52 -5.32 -15.05
C LEU A 118 5.76 -4.99 -16.33
N ILE A 119 4.42 -5.06 -16.31
CA ILE A 119 3.59 -4.67 -17.46
C ILE A 119 3.79 -3.19 -17.80
N TRP A 120 3.69 -2.30 -16.81
CA TRP A 120 3.92 -0.86 -17.00
C TRP A 120 5.33 -0.57 -17.54
N SER A 121 6.34 -1.24 -16.99
CA SER A 121 7.72 -1.11 -17.47
C SER A 121 7.88 -1.58 -18.92
N TYR A 122 7.27 -2.72 -19.28
CA TYR A 122 7.27 -3.22 -20.65
C TYR A 122 6.58 -2.25 -21.61
N VAL A 123 5.42 -1.70 -21.23
CA VAL A 123 4.68 -0.72 -22.02
C VAL A 123 5.54 0.51 -22.32
N ALA A 124 6.25 1.06 -21.33
CA ALA A 124 7.12 2.21 -21.54
C ALA A 124 8.37 1.91 -22.38
N LEU A 125 8.81 0.65 -22.44
CA LEU A 125 9.93 0.25 -23.31
C LEU A 125 9.50 0.03 -24.76
N VAL A 126 8.25 -0.37 -24.99
CA VAL A 126 7.74 -0.74 -26.32
C VAL A 126 6.99 0.41 -27.00
N ILE A 127 6.29 1.24 -26.25
CA ILE A 127 5.61 2.41 -26.78
C ILE A 127 6.61 3.57 -26.79
N PRO A 128 6.99 4.11 -27.96
CA PRO A 128 7.85 5.28 -28.03
C PRO A 128 7.17 6.46 -27.34
N ALA A 129 7.89 7.17 -26.47
CA ALA A 129 7.45 8.47 -25.98
C ALA A 129 7.34 9.42 -27.18
N GLY A 130 6.11 9.75 -27.57
CA GLY A 130 5.78 10.64 -28.68
C GLY A 130 5.82 12.11 -28.30
#